data_AF-A0A351A187-F1
#
_entry.id   AF-A0A351A187-F1
#
_cell.length_a   1.000
_cell.length_b   1.000
_cell.length_c   1.000
_cell.angle_alpha   90.00
_cell.angle_beta   90.00
_cell.angle_gamma   90.00
#
_symmetry.space_group_name_H-M   'P 1'
#
loop_
_entity.id
_entity.type
_entity.pdbx_description
1 polymer ?
#
loop_
_entity_poly.entity_id
_entity_poly.type
_entity_poly.pdbx_seq_one_letter_code
_entity_poly.pdbx_strand_id
1 'polypeptide(L)'
;MKCDLELKLRGTESSAARWGVAMLLCLTTTGIAAQSWQPPPQHSPGLMPNPNAGKPLYEAHCASCHGGGLNGTDSAPPLLHKIYEPSHHSDAAFQMAVAQGVRAHHWQFGDMPPVEGLTPDDVAHITAYIRMHQRRVGIR
;
A
#
# COMPACT_ATOMS: atom_id res chain seq x y z
N MET A 1 -24.27 -93.03 -12.93
CA MET A 1 -23.26 -92.01 -13.28
C MET A 1 -22.57 -91.67 -11.96
N LYS A 2 -21.53 -92.40 -11.51
CA LYS A 2 -20.07 -92.17 -11.74
C LYS A 2 -19.69 -90.68 -11.60
N CYS A 3 -18.72 -90.20 -10.83
CA CYS A 3 -17.69 -90.77 -9.95
C CYS A 3 -17.09 -89.63 -9.12
N ASP A 4 -16.80 -89.91 -7.85
CA ASP A 4 -15.61 -89.59 -7.04
C ASP A 4 -14.64 -88.42 -7.38
N LEU A 5 -14.47 -87.55 -6.37
CA LEU A 5 -13.25 -87.30 -5.55
C LEU A 5 -12.06 -86.44 -6.07
N GLU A 6 -11.51 -85.69 -5.10
CA GLU A 6 -10.15 -85.08 -4.96
C GLU A 6 -9.75 -83.79 -5.73
N LEU A 7 -9.69 -82.70 -4.95
CA LEU A 7 -8.46 -82.00 -4.54
C LEU A 7 -7.44 -81.59 -5.63
N LYS A 8 -7.30 -80.28 -5.89
CA LYS A 8 -5.98 -79.58 -5.94
C LYS A 8 -6.07 -78.13 -6.46
N LEU A 9 -5.41 -77.23 -5.71
CA LEU A 9 -4.51 -76.15 -6.18
C LEU A 9 -5.21 -74.98 -6.90
N ARG A 10 -4.79 -73.71 -6.87
CA ARG A 10 -3.60 -72.93 -6.48
C ARG A 10 -4.20 -71.58 -6.00
N GLY A 11 -3.62 -70.89 -5.04
CA GLY A 11 -2.50 -69.99 -5.31
C GLY A 11 -2.92 -68.56 -4.95
N THR A 12 -2.34 -68.04 -3.89
CA THR A 12 -2.40 -66.65 -3.49
C THR A 12 -1.78 -65.78 -4.60
N GLU A 13 -2.58 -65.03 -5.34
CA GLU A 13 -2.04 -64.04 -6.26
C GLU A 13 -1.74 -62.74 -5.52
N SER A 14 -0.45 -62.39 -5.62
CA SER A 14 0.27 -61.36 -4.89
C SER A 14 -0.19 -59.96 -5.28
N SER A 15 -0.38 -59.12 -4.27
CA SER A 15 -0.70 -57.69 -4.33
C SER A 15 0.48 -56.86 -4.84
N ALA A 16 0.88 -57.04 -6.10
CA ALA A 16 2.10 -56.42 -6.62
C ALA A 16 2.00 -56.04 -8.11
N ALA A 17 0.96 -55.31 -8.52
CA ALA A 17 0.92 -54.77 -9.89
C ALA A 17 -0.01 -53.55 -10.07
N ARG A 18 0.03 -52.53 -9.19
CA ARG A 18 -0.68 -51.25 -9.44
C ARG A 18 0.11 -49.99 -9.02
N TRP A 19 1.43 -50.07 -8.92
CA TRP A 19 2.29 -48.92 -8.59
C TRP A 19 3.36 -48.76 -9.67
N GLY A 20 3.00 -48.19 -10.83
CA GLY A 20 3.92 -48.13 -11.98
C GLY A 20 3.89 -46.86 -12.84
N VAL A 21 3.00 -45.91 -12.59
CA VAL A 21 3.01 -44.63 -13.34
C VAL A 21 2.62 -43.48 -12.41
N ALA A 22 3.55 -43.13 -11.51
CA ALA A 22 3.46 -41.91 -10.73
C ALA A 22 4.88 -41.44 -10.47
N MET A 23 5.43 -40.57 -11.33
CA MET A 23 6.53 -39.64 -11.02
C MET A 23 7.01 -38.94 -12.30
N LEU A 24 6.28 -37.92 -12.78
CA LEU A 24 6.87 -36.83 -13.58
C LEU A 24 5.92 -35.63 -13.70
N LEU A 25 5.31 -35.22 -12.59
CA LEU A 25 4.79 -33.86 -12.45
C LEU A 25 5.92 -33.02 -11.85
N CYS A 26 6.78 -32.49 -12.73
CA CYS A 26 7.82 -31.55 -12.34
C CYS A 26 7.17 -30.36 -11.63
N LEU A 27 7.43 -30.24 -10.33
CA LEU A 27 6.99 -29.14 -9.49
C LEU A 27 7.52 -27.82 -10.06
N THR A 28 6.69 -27.10 -10.80
CA THR A 28 6.90 -25.66 -10.99
C THR A 28 6.09 -24.95 -9.92
N THR A 29 6.55 -25.05 -8.66
CA THR A 29 6.13 -24.09 -7.64
C THR A 29 6.77 -22.76 -8.02
N THR A 30 6.12 -22.05 -8.93
CA THR A 30 6.36 -20.62 -9.11
C THR A 30 6.09 -20.00 -7.75
N GLY A 31 7.17 -19.55 -7.11
CA GLY A 31 7.06 -18.79 -5.88
C GLY A 31 6.20 -17.57 -6.17
N ILE A 32 4.97 -17.57 -5.65
CA ILE A 32 4.18 -16.36 -5.55
C ILE A 32 4.99 -15.49 -4.58
N ALA A 33 5.78 -14.56 -5.11
CA ALA A 33 6.30 -13.48 -4.30
C ALA A 33 5.07 -12.78 -3.74
N ALA A 34 4.79 -12.98 -2.46
CA ALA A 34 3.85 -12.15 -1.74
C ALA A 34 4.29 -10.71 -2.01
N GLN A 35 3.39 -9.90 -2.60
CA GLN A 35 3.65 -8.49 -2.84
C GLN A 35 4.17 -7.91 -1.52
N SER A 36 5.40 -7.44 -1.51
CA SER A 36 6.04 -6.95 -0.30
C SER A 36 5.24 -5.75 0.19
N TRP A 37 4.41 -5.95 1.21
CA TRP A 37 3.76 -4.86 1.92
C TRP A 37 4.87 -3.95 2.43
N GLN A 38 5.01 -2.78 1.83
CA GLN A 38 5.84 -1.74 2.39
C GLN A 38 4.98 -0.92 3.35
N PRO A 39 5.37 -0.81 4.63
CA PRO A 39 4.66 0.06 5.55
C PRO A 39 4.71 1.50 5.03
N PRO A 40 3.66 2.30 5.31
CA PRO A 40 3.65 3.71 4.92
C PRO A 40 4.89 4.41 5.51
N PRO A 41 5.47 5.41 4.81
CA PRO A 41 6.56 6.20 5.36
C PRO A 41 6.13 6.81 6.70
N GLN A 42 7.00 6.68 7.69
CA GLN A 42 6.78 7.21 9.03
C GLN A 42 7.96 8.12 9.38
N HIS A 43 7.64 9.29 9.92
CA HIS A 43 8.61 10.15 10.61
C HIS A 43 9.27 9.43 11.80
N SER A 44 10.44 9.93 12.17
CA SER A 44 11.27 9.47 13.28
C SER A 44 10.47 9.41 14.59
N PRO A 45 10.65 8.34 15.40
CA PRO A 45 10.05 8.26 16.72
C PRO A 45 10.44 9.47 17.59
N GLY A 46 9.45 10.09 18.24
CA GLY A 46 9.69 11.25 19.11
C GLY A 46 9.85 12.59 18.38
N LEU A 47 9.73 12.62 17.04
CA LEU A 47 9.65 13.89 16.32
C LEU A 47 8.44 14.69 16.82
N MET A 48 8.65 15.98 17.07
CA MET A 48 7.56 16.93 17.31
C MET A 48 7.40 17.82 16.08
N PRO A 49 6.38 17.57 15.23
CA PRO A 49 6.19 18.34 14.01
C PRO A 49 5.98 19.84 14.29
N ASN A 50 6.86 20.64 13.72
CA ASN A 50 6.90 22.10 13.87
C ASN A 50 6.40 22.80 12.59
N PRO A 51 5.28 23.56 12.63
CA PRO A 51 4.77 24.33 11.50
C PRO A 51 5.74 25.38 10.93
N ASN A 52 6.60 25.96 11.77
CA ASN A 52 7.59 26.96 11.32
C ASN A 52 8.69 26.32 10.48
N ALA A 53 9.07 25.07 10.79
CA ALA A 53 9.98 24.30 9.94
C ALA A 53 9.26 23.81 8.66
N GLY A 54 7.97 23.52 8.74
CA GLY A 54 7.17 23.06 7.61
C GLY A 54 6.87 24.11 6.55
N LYS A 55 6.74 25.38 6.94
CA LYS A 55 6.44 26.48 6.01
C LYS A 55 7.43 26.56 4.83
N PRO A 56 8.76 26.70 5.03
CA PRO A 56 9.70 26.80 3.91
C PRO A 56 9.71 25.54 3.04
N LEU A 57 9.52 24.36 3.64
CA LEU A 57 9.39 23.09 2.91
C LEU A 57 8.14 23.09 2.02
N TYR A 58 6.99 23.51 2.55
CA TYR A 58 5.77 23.64 1.76
C TYR A 58 5.92 24.63 0.61
N GLU A 59 6.54 25.79 0.87
CA GLU A 59 6.78 26.82 -0.14
C GLU A 59 7.68 26.31 -1.28
N ALA A 60 8.72 25.56 -0.95
CA ALA A 60 9.65 25.02 -1.94
C ALA A 60 9.08 23.85 -2.76
N HIS A 61 8.26 22.99 -2.14
CA HIS A 61 7.89 21.70 -2.74
C HIS A 61 6.41 21.58 -3.14
N CYS A 62 5.51 22.43 -2.62
CA CYS A 62 4.06 22.22 -2.74
C CYS A 62 3.31 23.45 -3.29
N ALA A 63 3.80 24.64 -2.97
CA ALA A 63 3.05 25.89 -3.18
C ALA A 63 2.83 26.25 -4.65
N SER A 64 3.68 25.80 -5.58
CA SER A 64 3.52 26.06 -7.01
C SER A 64 2.22 25.45 -7.57
N CYS A 65 1.74 24.35 -6.97
CA CYS A 65 0.52 23.65 -7.39
C CYS A 65 -0.64 23.90 -6.43
N HIS A 66 -0.43 23.79 -5.11
CA HIS A 66 -1.49 23.94 -4.11
C HIS A 66 -1.71 25.40 -3.64
N GLY A 67 -0.94 26.33 -4.19
CA GLY A 67 -0.98 27.76 -3.87
C GLY A 67 -0.27 28.08 -2.54
N GLY A 68 0.46 29.19 -2.49
CA GLY A 68 1.17 29.60 -1.26
C GLY A 68 0.26 29.77 -0.03
N GLY A 69 -1.01 30.10 -0.25
CA GLY A 69 -2.04 30.20 0.79
C GLY A 69 -2.82 28.92 1.08
N LEU A 70 -2.43 27.77 0.50
CA LEU A 70 -3.12 26.47 0.61
C LEU A 70 -4.55 26.44 0.03
N ASN A 71 -4.94 27.48 -0.72
CA ASN A 71 -6.27 27.64 -1.32
C ASN A 71 -6.42 26.94 -2.68
N GLY A 72 -5.41 26.19 -3.11
CA GLY A 72 -5.39 25.57 -4.43
C GLY A 72 -5.05 26.58 -5.52
N THR A 73 -4.94 26.07 -6.74
CA THR A 73 -4.79 26.83 -7.97
C THR A 73 -5.64 26.16 -9.06
N ASP A 74 -5.58 26.65 -10.29
CA ASP A 74 -6.18 25.97 -11.44
C ASP A 74 -5.54 24.60 -11.73
N SER A 75 -4.39 24.30 -11.12
CA SER A 75 -3.63 23.07 -11.33
C SER A 75 -3.75 22.05 -10.19
N ALA A 76 -4.19 22.43 -8.99
CA ALA A 76 -4.28 21.50 -7.86
C ALA A 76 -5.27 21.96 -6.78
N PRO A 77 -5.81 21.02 -5.97
CA PRO A 77 -6.89 21.33 -5.05
C PRO A 77 -6.48 22.15 -3.82
N PRO A 78 -7.43 22.84 -3.18
CA PRO A 78 -7.23 23.52 -1.90
C PRO A 78 -6.98 22.52 -0.77
N LEU A 79 -5.83 22.63 -0.10
CA LEU A 79 -5.55 21.88 1.13
C LEU A 79 -6.34 22.43 2.33
N LEU A 80 -6.88 23.65 2.21
CA LEU A 80 -7.88 24.23 3.13
C LEU A 80 -9.31 23.83 2.76
N HIS A 81 -9.52 22.55 2.52
CA HIS A 81 -10.84 21.97 2.31
C HIS A 81 -11.13 20.89 3.35
N LYS A 82 -12.39 20.80 3.79
CA LYS A 82 -12.81 19.85 4.85
C LYS A 82 -12.47 18.40 4.52
N ILE A 83 -12.43 18.06 3.23
CA ILE A 83 -12.05 16.71 2.80
C ILE A 83 -10.69 16.26 3.32
N TYR A 84 -9.78 17.21 3.57
CA TYR A 84 -8.46 16.95 4.09
C TYR A 84 -8.41 17.00 5.62
N GLU A 85 -9.54 16.99 6.34
CA GLU A 85 -9.55 16.95 7.80
C GLU A 85 -8.90 15.66 8.33
N PRO A 86 -8.29 15.67 9.54
CA PRO A 86 -7.56 14.53 10.10
C PRO A 86 -8.35 13.20 10.15
N SER A 87 -9.67 13.25 10.36
CA SER A 87 -10.52 12.06 10.37
C SER A 87 -10.78 11.45 9.00
N HIS A 88 -10.56 12.20 7.91
CA HIS A 88 -10.79 11.74 6.55
C HIS A 88 -9.48 11.51 5.78
N HIS A 89 -8.56 12.48 5.80
CA HIS A 89 -7.18 12.30 5.35
C HIS A 89 -6.25 12.48 6.54
N SER A 90 -5.84 11.37 7.14
CA SER A 90 -4.91 11.36 8.27
C SER A 90 -3.53 11.90 7.88
N ASP A 91 -2.67 12.20 8.85
CA ASP A 91 -1.30 12.64 8.57
C ASP A 91 -0.49 11.59 7.80
N ALA A 92 -0.78 10.31 7.99
CA ALA A 92 -0.20 9.22 7.20
C ALA A 92 -0.63 9.28 5.71
N ALA A 93 -1.80 9.83 5.39
CA ALA A 93 -2.21 10.04 4.01
C ALA A 93 -1.31 11.07 3.31
N PHE A 94 -0.86 12.10 4.03
CA PHE A 94 0.11 13.08 3.51
C PHE A 94 1.48 12.43 3.26
N GLN A 95 1.95 11.57 4.18
CA GLN A 95 3.18 10.79 3.99
C GLN A 95 3.13 9.94 2.71
N MET A 96 2.01 9.25 2.50
CA MET A 96 1.78 8.43 1.32
C MET A 96 1.67 9.26 0.05
N ALA A 97 0.93 10.36 0.09
CA ALA A 97 0.75 11.25 -1.05
C ALA A 97 2.09 11.83 -1.54
N VAL A 98 2.96 12.24 -0.63
CA VAL A 98 4.30 12.75 -0.98
C VAL A 98 5.15 11.61 -1.54
N ALA A 99 5.21 10.46 -0.86
CA ALA A 99 6.14 9.39 -1.24
C ALA A 99 5.72 8.63 -2.52
N GLN A 100 4.43 8.55 -2.81
CA GLN A 100 3.89 7.67 -3.86
C GLN A 100 2.99 8.40 -4.87
N GLY A 101 2.72 9.68 -4.65
CA GLY A 101 1.71 10.40 -5.41
C GLY A 101 0.29 9.99 -5.03
N VAL A 102 -0.68 10.57 -5.72
CA VAL A 102 -2.11 10.33 -5.51
C VAL A 102 -2.80 10.22 -6.86
N ARG A 103 -3.58 9.16 -7.04
CA ARG A 103 -4.50 9.08 -8.18
C ARG A 103 -5.69 10.00 -7.96
N ALA A 104 -6.11 10.71 -9.00
CA ALA A 104 -7.27 11.59 -8.93
C ALA A 104 -8.52 10.82 -8.46
N HIS A 105 -9.19 11.31 -7.41
CA HIS A 105 -10.44 10.70 -6.92
C HIS A 105 -11.44 11.70 -6.30
N HIS A 106 -10.98 12.83 -5.75
CA HIS A 106 -11.86 13.85 -5.18
C HIS A 106 -12.02 15.11 -6.05
N TRP A 107 -11.07 15.34 -6.94
CA TRP A 107 -11.00 16.53 -7.79
C TRP A 107 -10.60 16.14 -9.20
N GLN A 108 -10.87 17.04 -10.15
CA GLN A 108 -10.56 16.84 -11.58
C GLN A 108 -9.28 17.60 -11.98
N PHE A 109 -8.22 17.51 -11.17
CA PHE A 109 -6.90 18.12 -11.47
C PHE A 109 -5.91 17.13 -12.09
N GLY A 110 -6.28 15.85 -12.18
CA GLY A 110 -5.37 14.77 -12.54
C GLY A 110 -4.62 14.21 -11.34
N ASP A 111 -3.68 13.32 -11.62
CA ASP A 111 -2.87 12.65 -10.60
C ASP A 111 -1.84 13.62 -10.00
N MET A 112 -1.64 13.54 -8.70
CA MET A 112 -0.52 14.20 -8.03
C MET A 112 0.71 13.28 -8.14
N PRO A 113 1.83 13.72 -8.74
CA PRO A 113 3.04 12.91 -8.77
C PRO A 113 3.67 12.79 -7.37
N PRO A 114 4.51 11.75 -7.13
CA PRO A 114 5.39 11.72 -5.97
C PRO A 114 6.29 12.97 -5.93
N VAL A 115 6.63 13.42 -4.73
CA VAL A 115 7.52 14.56 -4.51
C VAL A 115 8.84 14.05 -3.97
N GLU A 116 9.90 14.18 -4.78
CA GLU A 116 11.24 13.73 -4.43
C GLU A 116 11.94 14.72 -3.47
N GLY A 117 12.96 14.22 -2.76
CA GLY A 117 13.84 15.04 -1.92
C GLY A 117 13.28 15.41 -0.55
N LEU A 118 12.10 14.89 -0.16
CA LEU A 118 11.53 15.05 1.17
C LEU A 118 11.66 13.77 1.99
N THR A 119 12.17 13.89 3.21
CA THR A 119 12.15 12.81 4.19
C THR A 119 10.78 12.72 4.88
N PRO A 120 10.45 11.60 5.54
CA PRO A 120 9.23 11.53 6.34
C PRO A 120 9.15 12.59 7.45
N ASP A 121 10.29 13.04 7.99
CA ASP A 121 10.34 14.12 8.99
C ASP A 121 9.96 15.46 8.37
N ASP A 122 10.48 15.75 7.17
CA ASP A 122 10.11 16.95 6.40
C ASP A 122 8.60 16.97 6.11
N VAL A 123 8.04 15.84 5.68
CA VAL A 123 6.60 15.73 5.41
C VAL A 123 5.79 15.94 6.70
N ALA A 124 6.25 15.43 7.84
CA ALA A 124 5.56 15.68 9.10
C ALA A 124 5.55 17.18 9.45
N HIS A 125 6.66 17.89 9.24
CA HIS A 125 6.71 19.34 9.39
C HIS A 125 5.76 20.07 8.43
N ILE A 126 5.73 19.68 7.14
CA ILE A 126 4.80 20.22 6.14
C ILE A 126 3.35 19.98 6.57
N THR A 127 3.00 18.77 6.99
CA THR A 127 1.66 18.44 7.47
C THR A 127 1.29 19.29 8.67
N ALA A 128 2.20 19.52 9.63
CA ALA A 128 1.95 20.41 10.76
C ALA A 128 1.64 21.85 10.33
N TYR A 129 2.33 22.36 9.31
CA TYR A 129 2.03 23.65 8.68
C TYR A 129 0.61 23.67 8.09
N ILE A 130 0.24 22.65 7.30
CA ILE A 130 -1.10 22.52 6.71
C ILE A 130 -2.17 22.46 7.82
N ARG A 131 -2.00 21.61 8.84
CA ARG A 131 -2.94 21.48 9.96
C ARG A 131 -3.12 22.77 10.73
N MET A 132 -2.03 23.52 10.93
CA MET A 132 -2.09 24.83 11.57
C MET A 132 -2.99 25.80 10.77
N HIS A 133 -2.87 25.84 9.44
CA HIS A 133 -3.75 26.66 8.61
C HIS A 133 -5.20 26.15 8.55
N GLN A 134 -5.40 24.83 8.46
CA GLN A 134 -6.74 24.21 8.53
C GLN A 134 -7.47 24.59 9.81
N ARG A 135 -6.81 24.50 10.97
CA ARG A 135 -7.41 24.90 12.26
C ARG A 135 -7.79 26.37 12.31
N ARG A 136 -7.01 27.26 11.70
CA ARG A 136 -7.32 28.71 11.63
C ARG A 136 -8.60 29.01 10.86
N VAL A 137 -8.98 28.15 9.91
CA VAL A 137 -10.21 28.27 9.13
C VAL A 137 -11.32 27.31 9.60
N GLY A 138 -11.14 26.66 10.75
CA GLY A 138 -12.17 25.82 11.38
C GLY A 138 -12.21 24.35 10.94
N ILE A 139 -11.24 23.88 10.16
CA ILE A 139 -11.11 22.46 9.78
C ILE A 139 -10.31 21.75 10.89
N ARG A 140 -10.84 20.64 11.43
CA ARG A 140 -10.31 19.97 12.62
C ARG A 140 -10.27 18.47 12.51
#